data_AF-A0A0A9Y448-F1
#
_entry.id   AF-A0A0A9Y448-F1
#
_cell.length_a   1.000
_cell.length_b   1.000
_cell.length_c   1.000
_cell.angle_alpha   90.00
_cell.angle_beta   90.00
_cell.angle_gamma   90.00
#
_symmetry.space_group_name_H-M   'P 1'
#
loop_
_entity.id
_entity.type
_entity.pdbx_description
1 polymer ?
#
loop_
_entity_poly.entity_id
_entity_poly.type
_entity_poly.pdbx_seq_one_letter_code
_entity_poly.pdbx_strand_id
1 'polypeptide(L)'
;MLGISSAPLGSLHVALTQLAPCQRLTNTLLSALWQGVVHQRPLVRVATCSLFTKIVPHVPEHVVSSRVIPALVTLASDTEVMVKVATLPVYALVLQQNSKNKEFLDKSYLQIQSVLSDPSVIADTATMIPIINALSEMNPHADTYFREQVILVELHRLTNAAFDLDPTSPRKSQVTSVLVDSFSNVIFLQLSKSAIVATLLPTLRVLESLCKEAVPTLTEAAAGMIREVETRAGLNEAPPHRSPTSPTSLGAAGVEEVRAKVTKMFNAAPKPAGLSSLGDIFRKNKQ
;
A
#
# COMPACT_ATOMS: atom_id res chain seq x y z
N MET A 1 -15.59 -33.53 -6.39
CA MET A 1 -16.04 -34.05 -5.09
C MET A 1 -15.02 -33.67 -4.01
N LEU A 2 -14.88 -32.39 -3.66
CA LEU A 2 -13.94 -31.96 -2.60
C LEU A 2 -14.51 -32.16 -1.18
N GLY A 3 -15.85 -32.22 -1.03
CA GLY A 3 -16.51 -32.41 0.26
C GLY A 3 -16.79 -33.87 0.66
N ILE A 4 -16.47 -34.84 -0.21
CA ILE A 4 -16.84 -36.26 -0.03
C ILE A 4 -15.62 -37.17 0.21
N SER A 5 -14.42 -36.73 -0.16
CA SER A 5 -13.20 -37.41 0.28
C SER A 5 -12.78 -36.87 1.65
N SER A 6 -12.54 -37.76 2.61
CA SER A 6 -11.85 -37.43 3.88
C SER A 6 -10.35 -37.13 3.66
N ALA A 7 -9.98 -36.67 2.46
CA ALA A 7 -8.61 -36.41 2.09
C ALA A 7 -8.08 -35.22 2.92
N PRO A 8 -6.92 -35.35 3.56
CA PRO A 8 -6.30 -34.23 4.26
C PRO A 8 -6.10 -33.04 3.32
N LEU A 9 -6.30 -31.82 3.82
CA LEU A 9 -6.11 -30.60 3.02
C LEU A 9 -4.71 -30.51 2.40
N GLY A 10 -3.69 -31.00 3.13
CA GLY A 10 -2.33 -31.10 2.61
C GLY A 10 -2.22 -31.96 1.34
N SER A 11 -2.92 -33.09 1.29
CA SER A 11 -2.96 -33.96 0.10
C SER A 11 -3.64 -33.26 -1.08
N LEU A 12 -4.70 -32.48 -0.83
CA LEU A 12 -5.34 -31.67 -1.86
C LEU A 12 -4.42 -30.57 -2.37
N HIS A 13 -3.66 -29.89 -1.50
CA HIS A 13 -2.66 -28.92 -1.93
C HIS A 13 -1.59 -29.53 -2.83
N VAL A 14 -1.05 -30.70 -2.46
CA VAL A 14 -0.04 -31.40 -3.27
C VAL A 14 -0.63 -31.79 -4.63
N ALA A 15 -1.83 -32.38 -4.64
CA ALA A 15 -2.51 -32.76 -5.88
C ALA A 15 -2.74 -31.55 -6.78
N LEU A 16 -3.26 -30.45 -6.24
CA LEU A 16 -3.47 -29.23 -7.03
C LEU A 16 -2.15 -28.63 -7.53
N THR A 17 -1.09 -28.65 -6.73
CA THR A 17 0.24 -28.16 -7.16
C THR A 17 0.78 -28.98 -8.36
N GLN A 18 0.52 -30.28 -8.39
CA GLN A 18 0.93 -31.16 -9.49
C GLN A 18 0.03 -31.04 -10.73
N LEU A 19 -1.28 -30.84 -10.54
CA LEU A 19 -2.27 -30.88 -11.61
C LEU A 19 -2.56 -29.50 -12.22
N ALA A 20 -2.40 -28.41 -11.47
CA ALA A 20 -2.71 -27.05 -11.92
C ALA A 20 -1.95 -26.62 -13.20
N PRO A 21 -0.67 -27.00 -13.42
CA PRO A 21 0.01 -26.70 -14.67
C PRO A 21 -0.62 -27.38 -15.92
N CYS A 22 -1.40 -28.45 -15.73
CA CYS A 22 -2.01 -29.20 -16.82
C CYS A 22 -3.30 -28.51 -17.30
N GLN A 23 -3.19 -27.71 -18.36
CA GLN A 23 -4.30 -26.91 -18.93
C GLN A 23 -5.56 -27.73 -19.28
N ARG A 24 -5.40 -29.01 -19.62
CA ARG A 24 -6.53 -29.92 -19.90
C ARG A 24 -7.41 -30.17 -18.68
N LEU A 25 -6.87 -30.00 -17.47
CA LEU A 25 -7.58 -30.23 -16.22
C LEU A 25 -8.17 -28.95 -15.62
N THR A 26 -7.83 -27.77 -16.14
CA THR A 26 -8.27 -26.46 -15.61
C THR A 26 -9.77 -26.40 -15.37
N ASN A 27 -10.59 -26.79 -16.35
CA ASN A 27 -12.05 -26.77 -16.21
C ASN A 27 -12.56 -27.72 -15.13
N THR A 28 -11.98 -28.92 -15.04
CA THR A 28 -12.33 -29.92 -14.02
C THR A 28 -11.97 -29.42 -12.63
N LEU A 29 -10.76 -28.87 -12.47
CA LEU A 29 -10.27 -28.32 -11.21
C LEU A 29 -11.12 -27.14 -10.75
N LEU A 30 -11.40 -26.18 -11.63
CA LEU A 30 -12.25 -25.03 -11.30
C LEU A 30 -13.69 -25.42 -11.00
N SER A 31 -14.23 -26.43 -11.69
CA SER A 31 -15.58 -26.95 -11.38
C SER A 31 -15.60 -27.64 -10.01
N ALA A 32 -14.53 -28.35 -9.64
CA ALA A 32 -14.39 -28.93 -8.31
C ALA A 32 -14.27 -27.84 -7.23
N LEU A 33 -13.46 -26.80 -7.45
CA LEU A 33 -13.32 -25.68 -6.54
C LEU A 33 -14.64 -24.93 -6.35
N TRP A 34 -15.44 -24.75 -7.41
CA TRP A 34 -16.76 -24.15 -7.30
C TRP A 34 -17.68 -24.90 -6.33
N GLN A 35 -17.62 -26.24 -6.31
CA GLN A 35 -18.38 -27.03 -5.32
C GLN A 35 -17.90 -26.74 -3.88
N GLY A 36 -16.62 -26.40 -3.71
CA GLY A 36 -16.07 -25.95 -2.44
C GLY A 36 -16.52 -24.54 -2.05
N VAL A 37 -16.67 -23.64 -3.02
CA VAL A 37 -17.15 -22.25 -2.83
C VAL A 37 -18.54 -22.23 -2.21
N VAL A 38 -19.46 -23.05 -2.72
CA VAL A 38 -20.87 -23.10 -2.27
C VAL A 38 -21.12 -24.19 -1.22
N HIS A 39 -20.06 -24.72 -0.61
CA HIS A 39 -20.18 -25.81 0.35
C HIS A 39 -20.77 -25.32 1.69
N GLN A 40 -21.65 -26.13 2.30
CA GLN A 40 -22.35 -25.78 3.55
C GLN A 40 -21.42 -25.57 4.75
N ARG A 41 -20.26 -26.26 4.76
CA ARG A 41 -19.28 -26.17 5.84
C ARG A 41 -18.30 -25.00 5.62
N PRO A 42 -18.21 -24.03 6.54
CA PRO A 42 -17.28 -22.89 6.44
C PRO A 42 -15.81 -23.30 6.27
N LEU A 43 -15.38 -24.34 6.99
CA LEU A 43 -14.01 -24.86 6.89
C LEU A 43 -13.66 -25.35 5.48
N VAL A 44 -14.63 -25.89 4.73
CA VAL A 44 -14.41 -26.30 3.34
C VAL A 44 -14.27 -25.08 2.44
N ARG A 45 -15.04 -24.02 2.69
CA ARG A 45 -14.93 -22.75 1.96
C ARG A 45 -13.58 -22.07 2.21
N VAL A 46 -13.14 -21.99 3.46
CA VAL A 46 -11.78 -21.51 3.82
C VAL A 46 -10.69 -22.34 3.12
N ALA A 47 -10.78 -23.66 3.19
CA ALA A 47 -9.85 -24.55 2.50
C ALA A 47 -9.85 -24.31 0.99
N THR A 48 -11.03 -24.06 0.39
CA THR A 48 -11.18 -23.76 -1.04
C THR A 48 -10.43 -22.49 -1.43
N CYS A 49 -10.48 -21.42 -0.62
CA CYS A 49 -9.65 -20.23 -0.84
C CYS A 49 -8.16 -20.59 -0.89
N SER A 50 -7.69 -21.41 0.05
CA SER A 50 -6.29 -21.88 0.06
C SER A 50 -5.94 -22.67 -1.20
N LEU A 51 -6.84 -23.51 -1.71
CA LEU A 51 -6.63 -24.23 -2.97
C LEU A 51 -6.62 -23.30 -4.19
N PHE A 52 -7.42 -22.23 -4.20
CA PHE A 52 -7.36 -21.22 -5.27
C PHE A 52 -5.97 -20.60 -5.40
N THR A 53 -5.24 -20.41 -4.29
CA THR A 53 -3.85 -19.90 -4.34
C THR A 53 -2.91 -20.77 -5.18
N LYS A 54 -3.25 -22.05 -5.36
CA LYS A 54 -2.47 -22.99 -6.18
C LYS A 54 -2.90 -23.01 -7.64
N ILE A 55 -4.10 -22.55 -7.96
CA ILE A 55 -4.64 -22.56 -9.33
C ILE A 55 -4.43 -21.25 -10.04
N VAL A 56 -4.62 -20.13 -9.35
CA VAL A 56 -4.48 -18.77 -9.90
C VAL A 56 -3.18 -18.61 -10.70
N PRO A 57 -2.01 -19.09 -10.22
CA PRO A 57 -0.75 -19.03 -10.97
C PRO A 57 -0.74 -19.64 -12.38
N HIS A 58 -1.63 -20.59 -12.65
CA HIS A 58 -1.58 -21.44 -13.85
C HIS A 58 -2.73 -21.20 -14.83
N VAL A 59 -3.68 -20.32 -14.50
CA VAL A 59 -4.83 -20.05 -15.37
C VAL A 59 -4.65 -18.73 -16.12
N PRO A 60 -5.10 -18.66 -17.39
CA PRO A 60 -5.01 -17.42 -18.15
C PRO A 60 -5.97 -16.37 -17.59
N GLU A 61 -5.66 -15.11 -17.82
CA GLU A 61 -6.39 -13.94 -17.34
C GLU A 61 -7.92 -13.99 -17.60
N HIS A 62 -8.35 -14.44 -18.77
CA HIS A 62 -9.77 -14.58 -19.09
C HIS A 62 -10.50 -15.60 -18.18
N VAL A 63 -9.79 -16.62 -17.69
CA VAL A 63 -10.32 -17.59 -16.71
C VAL A 63 -10.36 -16.98 -15.31
N VAL A 64 -9.35 -16.18 -14.93
CA VAL A 64 -9.38 -15.41 -13.68
C VAL A 64 -10.63 -14.53 -13.65
N SER A 65 -10.84 -13.76 -14.71
CA SER A 65 -12.01 -12.88 -14.89
C SER A 65 -13.35 -13.60 -14.78
N SER A 66 -13.52 -14.66 -15.58
CA SER A 66 -14.84 -15.28 -15.78
C SER A 66 -15.19 -16.33 -14.71
N ARG A 67 -14.21 -16.84 -13.95
CA ARG A 67 -14.41 -17.95 -13.01
C ARG A 67 -13.87 -17.66 -11.62
N VAL A 68 -12.65 -17.13 -11.49
CA VAL A 68 -12.01 -16.92 -10.18
C VAL A 68 -12.62 -15.71 -9.47
N ILE A 69 -12.70 -14.56 -10.13
CA ILE A 69 -13.28 -13.34 -9.51
C ILE A 69 -14.72 -13.56 -9.03
N PRO A 70 -15.66 -14.14 -9.81
CA PRO A 70 -17.01 -14.43 -9.32
C PRO A 70 -17.03 -15.38 -8.11
N ALA A 71 -16.13 -16.38 -8.07
CA ALA A 71 -15.99 -17.26 -6.92
C ALA A 71 -15.49 -16.50 -5.68
N LEU A 72 -14.51 -15.61 -5.84
CA LEU A 72 -14.01 -14.79 -4.74
C LEU A 72 -15.04 -13.77 -4.25
N VAL A 73 -15.86 -13.19 -5.13
CA VAL A 73 -16.97 -12.30 -4.73
C VAL A 73 -17.99 -13.05 -3.88
N THR A 74 -18.31 -14.30 -4.25
CA THR A 74 -19.20 -15.17 -3.46
C THR A 74 -18.64 -15.43 -2.07
N LEU A 75 -17.34 -15.75 -1.97
CA LEU A 75 -16.65 -16.02 -0.70
C LEU A 75 -16.39 -14.75 0.13
N ALA A 76 -16.19 -13.61 -0.50
CA ALA A 76 -16.00 -12.32 0.18
C ALA A 76 -17.30 -11.82 0.82
N SER A 77 -18.45 -12.24 0.28
CA SER A 77 -19.79 -11.94 0.79
C SER A 77 -20.34 -13.01 1.74
N ASP A 78 -19.50 -13.95 2.17
CA ASP A 78 -19.91 -15.07 3.03
C ASP A 78 -20.44 -14.58 4.39
N THR A 79 -21.20 -15.40 5.11
CA THR A 79 -21.62 -15.03 6.48
C THR A 79 -20.49 -15.20 7.49
N GLU A 80 -19.51 -16.06 7.19
CA GLU A 80 -18.44 -16.44 8.10
C GLU A 80 -17.20 -15.56 7.91
N VAL A 81 -16.81 -14.85 8.96
CA VAL A 81 -15.67 -13.91 8.98
C VAL A 81 -14.40 -14.53 8.39
N MET A 82 -14.05 -15.74 8.83
CA MET A 82 -12.83 -16.41 8.37
C MET A 82 -12.88 -16.81 6.89
N VAL A 83 -14.06 -17.02 6.30
CA VAL A 83 -14.18 -17.26 4.85
C VAL A 83 -13.88 -15.98 4.09
N LYS A 84 -14.44 -14.84 4.54
CA LYS A 84 -14.16 -13.52 3.94
C LYS A 84 -12.67 -13.22 3.94
N VAL A 85 -12.02 -13.34 5.10
CA VAL A 85 -10.59 -13.06 5.27
C VAL A 85 -9.72 -14.01 4.44
N ALA A 86 -10.12 -15.28 4.31
CA ALA A 86 -9.39 -16.26 3.49
C ALA A 86 -9.35 -15.91 1.99
N THR A 87 -10.20 -14.99 1.51
CA THR A 87 -10.13 -14.51 0.12
C THR A 87 -8.94 -13.58 -0.14
N LEU A 88 -8.44 -12.88 0.89
CA LEU A 88 -7.42 -11.84 0.73
C LEU A 88 -6.10 -12.38 0.12
N PRO A 89 -5.53 -13.51 0.56
CA PRO A 89 -4.35 -14.08 -0.09
C PRO A 89 -4.57 -14.44 -1.57
N VAL A 90 -5.79 -14.82 -1.95
CA VAL A 90 -6.11 -15.10 -3.36
C VAL A 90 -6.14 -13.80 -4.16
N TYR A 91 -6.72 -12.74 -3.61
CA TYR A 91 -6.66 -11.42 -4.25
C TYR A 91 -5.22 -10.91 -4.38
N ALA A 92 -4.35 -11.13 -3.39
CA ALA A 92 -2.93 -10.77 -3.49
C ALA A 92 -2.25 -11.40 -4.72
N LEU A 93 -2.50 -12.70 -4.96
CA LEU A 93 -2.02 -13.40 -6.15
C LEU A 93 -2.63 -12.86 -7.44
N VAL A 94 -3.93 -12.53 -7.44
CA VAL A 94 -4.57 -11.91 -8.60
C VAL A 94 -3.90 -10.57 -8.96
N LEU A 95 -3.63 -9.71 -7.96
CA LEU A 95 -2.93 -8.44 -8.16
C LEU A 95 -1.50 -8.67 -8.69
N GLN A 96 -0.77 -9.63 -8.13
CA GLN A 96 0.58 -9.97 -8.56
C GLN A 96 0.64 -10.37 -10.04
N GLN A 97 -0.33 -11.15 -10.50
CA GLN A 97 -0.32 -11.69 -11.86
C GLN A 97 -0.97 -10.78 -12.91
N ASN A 98 -1.91 -9.93 -12.51
CA ASN A 98 -2.75 -9.14 -13.43
C ASN A 98 -2.58 -7.63 -13.23
N SER A 99 -1.41 -7.18 -12.77
CA SER A 99 -1.09 -5.78 -12.45
C SER A 99 -1.25 -4.78 -13.61
N LYS A 100 -1.50 -5.25 -14.83
CA LYS A 100 -1.71 -4.41 -16.02
C LYS A 100 -3.17 -4.27 -16.43
N ASN A 101 -4.09 -5.09 -15.89
CA ASN A 101 -5.49 -5.02 -16.23
C ASN A 101 -6.26 -4.20 -15.20
N LYS A 102 -6.51 -2.94 -15.55
CA LYS A 102 -7.19 -1.98 -14.69
C LYS A 102 -8.58 -2.44 -14.23
N GLU A 103 -9.37 -3.09 -15.10
CA GLU A 103 -10.71 -3.55 -14.73
C GLU A 103 -10.66 -4.64 -13.64
N PHE A 104 -9.67 -5.54 -13.70
CA PHE A 104 -9.47 -6.56 -12.66
C PHE A 104 -8.98 -5.97 -11.36
N LEU A 105 -8.06 -5.01 -11.43
CA LEU A 105 -7.58 -4.31 -10.25
C LEU A 105 -8.70 -3.55 -9.56
N ASP A 106 -9.50 -2.77 -10.30
CA ASP A 106 -10.61 -1.98 -9.74
C ASP A 106 -11.63 -2.88 -9.03
N LYS A 107 -12.04 -4.00 -9.65
CA LYS A 107 -12.96 -4.97 -9.01
C LYS A 107 -12.34 -5.63 -7.78
N SER A 108 -11.07 -6.02 -7.86
CA SER A 108 -10.36 -6.65 -6.73
C SER A 108 -10.22 -5.68 -5.57
N TYR A 109 -9.87 -4.42 -5.83
CA TYR A 109 -9.75 -3.37 -4.82
C TYR A 109 -11.07 -3.07 -4.13
N LEU A 110 -12.18 -3.04 -4.85
CA LEU A 110 -13.52 -2.89 -4.25
C LEU A 110 -13.84 -4.06 -3.31
N GLN A 111 -13.56 -5.29 -3.73
CA GLN A 111 -13.82 -6.47 -2.90
C GLN A 111 -12.92 -6.53 -1.67
N ILE A 112 -11.62 -6.24 -1.82
CA ILE A 112 -10.69 -6.16 -0.68
C ILE A 112 -11.16 -5.11 0.32
N GLN A 113 -11.50 -3.89 -0.14
CA GLN A 113 -12.02 -2.84 0.74
C GLN A 113 -13.32 -3.25 1.44
N SER A 114 -14.22 -3.94 0.74
CA SER A 114 -15.46 -4.45 1.34
C SER A 114 -15.19 -5.43 2.48
N VAL A 115 -14.21 -6.32 2.34
CA VAL A 115 -13.83 -7.27 3.40
C VAL A 115 -13.18 -6.54 4.58
N LEU A 116 -12.25 -5.60 4.31
CA LEU A 116 -11.54 -4.86 5.36
C LEU A 116 -12.44 -3.90 6.14
N SER A 117 -13.48 -3.37 5.49
CA SER A 117 -14.45 -2.45 6.11
C SER A 117 -15.58 -3.17 6.84
N ASP A 118 -15.63 -4.50 6.79
CA ASP A 118 -16.69 -5.28 7.43
C ASP A 118 -16.54 -5.23 8.97
N PRO A 119 -17.55 -4.75 9.71
CA PRO A 119 -17.48 -4.64 11.16
C PRO A 119 -17.20 -5.97 11.87
N SER A 120 -17.70 -7.08 11.34
CA SER A 120 -17.47 -8.43 11.89
C SER A 120 -16.02 -8.90 11.71
N VAL A 121 -15.38 -8.49 10.62
CA VAL A 121 -13.95 -8.74 10.38
C VAL A 121 -13.11 -7.90 11.32
N ILE A 122 -13.44 -6.60 11.43
CA ILE A 122 -12.73 -5.64 12.29
C ILE A 122 -12.79 -6.04 13.77
N ALA A 123 -13.93 -6.55 14.24
CA ALA A 123 -14.14 -6.91 15.64
C ALA A 123 -13.42 -8.20 16.07
N ASP A 124 -13.09 -9.10 15.14
CA ASP A 124 -12.48 -10.39 15.45
C ASP A 124 -10.94 -10.31 15.42
N THR A 125 -10.33 -10.32 16.60
CA THR A 125 -8.86 -10.31 16.75
C THR A 125 -8.15 -11.49 16.08
N ALA A 126 -8.85 -12.60 15.81
CA ALA A 126 -8.26 -13.74 15.09
C ALA A 126 -7.94 -13.42 13.63
N THR A 127 -8.56 -12.37 13.07
CA THR A 127 -8.37 -11.94 11.67
C THR A 127 -7.14 -11.06 11.46
N MET A 128 -6.57 -10.47 12.52
CA MET A 128 -5.50 -9.48 12.39
C MET A 128 -4.29 -10.02 11.64
N ILE A 129 -3.74 -11.16 12.08
CA ILE A 129 -2.57 -11.77 11.43
C ILE A 129 -2.81 -12.10 9.96
N PRO A 130 -3.88 -12.84 9.57
CA PRO A 130 -4.10 -13.14 8.16
C PRO A 130 -4.34 -11.89 7.30
N ILE A 131 -4.97 -10.83 7.86
CA ILE A 131 -5.11 -9.56 7.14
C ILE A 131 -3.74 -8.90 6.94
N ILE A 132 -2.92 -8.76 7.98
CA ILE A 132 -1.59 -8.13 7.87
C ILE A 132 -0.73 -8.87 6.85
N ASN A 133 -0.71 -10.20 6.88
CA ASN A 133 0.04 -11.01 5.90
C ASN A 133 -0.44 -10.75 4.47
N ALA A 134 -1.76 -10.81 4.24
CA ALA A 134 -2.31 -10.60 2.91
C ALA A 134 -2.04 -9.17 2.39
N LEU A 135 -2.19 -8.16 3.23
CA LEU A 135 -1.87 -6.77 2.88
C LEU A 135 -0.38 -6.59 2.55
N SER A 136 0.50 -7.27 3.27
CA SER A 136 1.95 -7.24 3.01
C SER A 136 2.28 -7.82 1.63
N GLU A 137 1.64 -8.93 1.27
CA GLU A 137 1.80 -9.56 -0.06
C GLU A 137 1.22 -8.70 -1.19
N MET A 138 0.09 -8.00 -0.95
CA MET A 138 -0.53 -7.12 -1.95
C MET A 138 0.28 -5.86 -2.24
N ASN A 139 0.96 -5.31 -1.22
CA ASN A 139 1.54 -3.98 -1.25
C ASN A 139 2.52 -3.67 -2.43
N PRO A 140 3.48 -4.56 -2.77
CA PRO A 140 4.38 -4.32 -3.91
C PRO A 140 3.67 -4.36 -5.27
N HIS A 141 2.45 -4.92 -5.34
CA HIS A 141 1.66 -5.08 -6.56
C HIS A 141 0.51 -4.07 -6.68
N ALA A 142 0.19 -3.36 -5.60
CA ALA A 142 -0.82 -2.32 -5.59
C ALA A 142 -0.38 -1.07 -6.38
N ASP A 143 -1.33 -0.35 -6.97
CA ASP A 143 -1.07 1.00 -7.42
C ASP A 143 -0.83 1.95 -6.23
N THR A 144 -0.31 3.15 -6.51
CA THR A 144 0.02 4.14 -5.48
C THR A 144 -1.19 4.54 -4.65
N TYR A 145 -2.37 4.68 -5.26
CA TYR A 145 -3.58 5.10 -4.56
C TYR A 145 -4.01 4.02 -3.57
N PHE A 146 -4.17 2.78 -4.03
CA PHE A 146 -4.59 1.67 -3.18
C PHE A 146 -3.57 1.39 -2.07
N ARG A 147 -2.28 1.48 -2.38
CA ARG A 147 -1.20 1.37 -1.39
C ARG A 147 -1.34 2.39 -0.27
N GLU A 148 -1.50 3.66 -0.60
CA GLU A 148 -1.47 4.75 0.38
C GLU A 148 -2.80 4.93 1.11
N GLN A 149 -3.93 4.78 0.40
CA GLN A 149 -5.26 5.10 0.93
C GLN A 149 -5.98 3.90 1.53
N VAL A 150 -5.57 2.67 1.19
CA VAL A 150 -6.21 1.45 1.71
C VAL A 150 -5.22 0.65 2.53
N ILE A 151 -4.14 0.16 1.93
CA ILE A 151 -3.21 -0.76 2.61
C ILE A 151 -2.55 -0.09 3.81
N LEU A 152 -1.96 1.10 3.61
CA LEU A 152 -1.24 1.80 4.68
C LEU A 152 -2.19 2.26 5.81
N VAL A 153 -3.39 2.72 5.46
CA VAL A 153 -4.42 3.12 6.44
C VAL A 153 -4.88 1.92 7.26
N GLU A 154 -5.08 0.76 6.63
CA GLU A 154 -5.50 -0.44 7.33
C GLU A 154 -4.40 -1.02 8.22
N LEU A 155 -3.13 -1.01 7.77
CA LEU A 155 -1.99 -1.38 8.61
C LEU A 155 -1.84 -0.43 9.82
N HIS A 156 -2.08 0.87 9.64
CA HIS A 156 -2.14 1.82 10.76
C HIS A 156 -3.23 1.45 11.76
N ARG A 157 -4.46 1.21 11.27
CA ARG A 157 -5.59 0.78 12.11
C ARG A 157 -5.28 -0.49 12.90
N LEU A 158 -4.72 -1.50 12.24
CA LEU A 158 -4.34 -2.78 12.85
C LEU A 158 -3.22 -2.63 13.88
N THR A 159 -2.28 -1.71 13.64
CA THR A 159 -1.20 -1.39 14.60
C THR A 159 -1.78 -0.77 15.87
N ASN A 160 -2.70 0.19 15.76
CA ASN A 160 -3.37 0.76 16.93
C ASN A 160 -4.23 -0.29 17.65
N ALA A 161 -5.00 -1.08 16.92
CA ALA A 161 -5.79 -2.16 17.52
C ALA A 161 -4.90 -3.21 18.23
N ALA A 162 -3.70 -3.48 17.72
CA ALA A 162 -2.73 -4.36 18.36
C ALA A 162 -2.18 -3.78 19.67
N PHE A 163 -2.04 -2.45 19.74
CA PHE A 163 -1.64 -1.75 20.96
C PHE A 163 -2.64 -1.95 22.09
N ASP A 164 -3.93 -1.94 21.78
CA ASP A 164 -5.02 -2.10 22.75
C ASP A 164 -5.27 -3.57 23.16
N LEU A 165 -4.59 -4.53 22.55
CA LEU A 165 -4.68 -5.94 22.98
C LEU A 165 -4.13 -6.11 24.41
N ASP A 166 -4.69 -7.10 25.10
CA ASP A 166 -4.24 -7.52 26.43
C ASP A 166 -2.71 -7.72 26.45
N PRO A 167 -1.98 -6.97 27.30
CA PRO A 167 -0.52 -7.08 27.43
C PRO A 167 -0.02 -8.49 27.71
N THR A 168 -0.82 -9.33 28.36
CA THR A 168 -0.46 -10.71 28.72
C THR A 168 -0.78 -11.72 27.63
N SER A 169 -1.50 -11.32 26.58
CA SER A 169 -1.92 -12.23 25.52
C SER A 169 -0.78 -12.58 24.57
N PRO A 170 -0.51 -13.87 24.31
CA PRO A 170 0.47 -14.27 23.30
C PRO A 170 0.11 -13.75 21.90
N ARG A 171 -1.17 -13.44 21.65
CA ARG A 171 -1.62 -12.83 20.40
C ARG A 171 -0.98 -11.46 20.17
N LYS A 172 -0.82 -10.64 21.22
CA LYS A 172 -0.22 -9.30 21.10
C LYS A 172 1.19 -9.40 20.53
N SER A 173 2.02 -10.28 21.10
CA SER A 173 3.37 -10.53 20.60
C SER A 173 3.38 -11.09 19.17
N GLN A 174 2.49 -12.03 18.83
CA GLN A 174 2.39 -12.58 17.47
C GLN A 174 2.02 -11.52 16.43
N VAL A 175 1.01 -10.69 16.72
CA VAL A 175 0.58 -9.60 15.84
C VAL A 175 1.70 -8.58 15.69
N THR A 176 2.39 -8.24 16.78
CA THR A 176 3.53 -7.31 16.78
C THR A 176 4.64 -7.79 15.84
N SER A 177 5.05 -9.05 15.94
CA SER A 177 6.08 -9.61 15.05
C SER A 177 5.69 -9.52 13.58
N VAL A 178 4.44 -9.88 13.25
CA VAL A 178 3.94 -9.84 11.86
C VAL A 178 3.81 -8.40 11.34
N LEU A 179 3.47 -7.44 12.20
CA LEU A 179 3.50 -6.00 11.84
C LEU A 179 4.93 -5.53 11.55
N VAL A 180 5.92 -5.92 12.36
CA VAL A 180 7.33 -5.58 12.10
C VAL A 180 7.79 -6.14 10.75
N ASP A 181 7.48 -7.41 10.46
CA ASP A 181 7.80 -8.04 9.17
C ASP A 181 7.11 -7.32 8.00
N SER A 182 5.84 -6.94 8.18
CA SER A 182 5.09 -6.16 7.20
C SER A 182 5.77 -4.82 6.91
N PHE A 183 6.00 -4.02 7.94
CA PHE A 183 6.57 -2.68 7.80
C PHE A 183 8.01 -2.70 7.29
N SER A 184 8.78 -3.75 7.59
CA SER A 184 10.13 -3.95 7.04
C SER A 184 10.12 -3.99 5.51
N ASN A 185 9.03 -4.43 4.88
CA ASN A 185 8.85 -4.36 3.44
C ASN A 185 8.27 -3.01 2.99
N VAL A 186 7.31 -2.44 3.75
CA VAL A 186 6.64 -1.18 3.41
C VAL A 186 7.62 -0.01 3.30
N ILE A 187 8.62 0.06 4.18
CA ILE A 187 9.57 1.19 4.19
C ILE A 187 10.37 1.32 2.90
N PHE A 188 10.49 0.28 2.09
CA PHE A 188 11.20 0.32 0.81
C PHE A 188 10.30 0.63 -0.39
N LEU A 189 8.98 0.71 -0.20
CA LEU A 189 8.04 1.03 -1.25
C LEU A 189 8.00 2.52 -1.56
N GLN A 190 7.70 2.87 -2.81
CA GLN A 190 7.46 4.25 -3.21
C GLN A 190 6.15 4.74 -2.60
N LEU A 191 6.28 5.76 -1.74
CA LEU A 191 5.20 6.43 -1.05
C LEU A 191 5.36 7.94 -1.20
N SER A 192 4.26 8.66 -1.31
CA SER A 192 4.24 10.11 -1.29
C SER A 192 4.76 10.65 0.05
N LYS A 193 5.39 11.84 0.03
CA LYS A 193 5.83 12.51 1.27
C LYS A 193 4.64 12.72 2.23
N SER A 194 3.46 12.98 1.68
CA SER A 194 2.22 13.10 2.44
C SER A 194 1.88 11.80 3.18
N ALA A 195 1.85 10.66 2.49
CA ALA A 195 1.58 9.36 3.13
C ALA A 195 2.63 8.99 4.18
N ILE A 196 3.90 9.33 3.93
CA ILE A 196 4.98 9.10 4.88
C ILE A 196 4.74 9.90 6.17
N VAL A 197 4.51 11.20 6.07
CA VAL A 197 4.39 12.10 7.22
C VAL A 197 3.08 11.88 7.97
N ALA A 198 1.97 11.72 7.23
CA ALA A 198 0.64 11.65 7.80
C ALA A 198 0.29 10.28 8.38
N THR A 199 0.86 9.19 7.84
CA THR A 199 0.44 7.83 8.20
C THR A 199 1.62 6.94 8.59
N LEU A 200 2.61 6.76 7.71
CA LEU A 200 3.68 5.77 7.97
C LEU A 200 4.49 6.10 9.23
N LEU A 201 5.01 7.31 9.37
CA LEU A 201 5.84 7.70 10.53
C LEU A 201 5.09 7.62 11.85
N PRO A 202 3.86 8.17 11.99
CA PRO A 202 3.06 7.95 13.20
C PRO A 202 2.86 6.46 13.50
N THR A 203 2.57 5.65 12.48
CA THR A 203 2.38 4.20 12.65
C THR A 203 3.63 3.51 13.17
N LEU A 204 4.79 3.82 12.60
CA LEU A 204 6.06 3.22 13.03
C LEU A 204 6.41 3.59 14.48
N ARG A 205 6.04 4.78 14.96
CA ARG A 205 6.24 5.18 16.37
C ARG A 205 5.32 4.41 17.32
N VAL A 206 4.07 4.16 16.92
CA VAL A 206 3.18 3.26 17.67
C VAL A 206 3.74 1.84 17.66
N LEU A 207 4.22 1.35 16.51
CA LEU A 207 4.85 0.04 16.38
C LEU A 207 6.09 -0.10 17.28
N GLU A 208 6.95 0.91 17.34
CA GLU A 208 8.11 0.91 18.24
C GLU A 208 7.69 0.79 19.72
N SER A 209 6.64 1.51 20.11
CA SER A 209 6.07 1.43 21.46
C SER A 209 5.49 0.05 21.74
N LEU A 210 4.79 -0.52 20.75
CA LEU A 210 4.24 -1.87 20.80
C LEU A 210 5.36 -2.93 20.93
N CYS A 211 6.47 -2.78 20.20
CA CYS A 211 7.64 -3.64 20.34
C CYS A 211 8.21 -3.59 21.76
N LYS A 212 8.36 -2.39 22.35
CA LYS A 212 8.85 -2.24 23.73
C LYS A 212 8.00 -2.99 24.75
N GLU A 213 6.69 -3.02 24.54
CA GLU A 213 5.75 -3.69 25.44
C GLU A 213 5.66 -5.21 25.19
N ALA A 214 5.51 -5.63 23.94
CA ALA A 214 5.11 -7.00 23.60
C ALA A 214 6.27 -7.89 23.08
N VAL A 215 7.27 -7.30 22.41
CA VAL A 215 8.40 -8.02 21.80
C VAL A 215 9.67 -7.15 21.83
N PRO A 216 10.32 -6.96 23.00
CA PRO A 216 11.38 -5.96 23.16
C PRO A 216 12.56 -6.12 22.20
N THR A 217 12.84 -7.37 21.78
CA THR A 217 13.90 -7.72 20.82
C THR A 217 13.71 -7.09 19.43
N LEU A 218 12.49 -6.69 19.06
CA LEU A 218 12.18 -6.05 17.78
C LEU A 218 12.16 -4.51 17.84
N THR A 219 12.42 -3.92 19.01
CA THR A 219 12.38 -2.46 19.18
C THR A 219 13.40 -1.73 18.30
N GLU A 220 14.64 -2.23 18.24
CA GLU A 220 15.70 -1.60 17.43
C GLU A 220 15.39 -1.68 15.94
N ALA A 221 14.73 -2.76 15.48
CA ALA A 221 14.27 -2.87 14.10
C ALA A 221 13.24 -1.77 13.78
N ALA A 222 12.25 -1.57 14.66
CA ALA A 222 11.26 -0.50 14.49
C ALA A 222 11.89 0.91 14.52
N ALA A 223 12.83 1.17 15.44
CA ALA A 223 13.58 2.42 15.49
C ALA A 223 14.43 2.64 14.21
N GLY A 224 15.04 1.58 13.67
CA GLY A 224 15.73 1.59 12.39
C GLY A 224 14.81 2.01 11.23
N MET A 225 13.60 1.44 11.17
CA MET A 225 12.59 1.80 10.17
C MET A 225 12.19 3.28 10.24
N ILE A 226 12.03 3.83 11.46
CA ILE A 226 11.71 5.26 11.64
C ILE A 226 12.82 6.13 11.04
N ARG A 227 14.09 5.87 11.40
CA ARG A 227 15.25 6.64 10.90
C ARG A 227 15.36 6.60 9.37
N GLU A 228 15.15 5.44 8.78
CA GLU A 228 15.17 5.25 7.32
C GLU A 228 14.10 6.12 6.64
N VAL A 229 12.87 6.07 7.16
CA VAL A 229 11.74 6.82 6.59
C VAL A 229 11.88 8.34 6.79
N GLU A 230 12.41 8.79 7.94
CA GLU A 230 12.69 10.21 8.20
C GLU A 230 13.78 10.77 7.27
N THR A 231 14.83 9.99 7.05
CA THR A 231 15.91 10.34 6.11
C THR A 231 15.37 10.46 4.70
N ARG A 232 14.58 9.47 4.25
CA ARG A 232 13.95 9.48 2.92
C ARG A 232 12.97 10.63 2.70
N ALA A 233 12.26 11.05 3.74
CA ALA A 233 11.33 12.17 3.67
C ALA A 233 12.01 13.56 3.71
N GLY A 234 13.34 13.59 3.90
CA GLY A 234 14.11 14.82 4.10
C GLY A 234 13.73 15.54 5.38
N LEU A 235 13.33 14.80 6.43
CA LEU A 235 12.94 15.37 7.73
C LEU A 235 14.14 15.53 8.67
N ASN A 236 15.23 14.82 8.42
CA ASN A 236 16.49 14.92 9.17
C ASN A 236 17.45 15.99 8.61
N GLU A 237 17.07 16.70 7.55
CA GLU A 237 17.84 17.86 7.11
C GLU A 237 17.57 19.04 8.06
N ALA A 238 18.56 19.37 8.89
CA ALA A 238 18.57 20.63 9.61
C ALA A 238 18.36 21.79 8.60
N PRO A 239 17.62 22.85 8.95
CA PRO A 239 17.56 24.03 8.10
C PRO A 239 19.00 24.46 7.78
N PRO A 240 19.31 24.88 6.54
CA PRO A 240 20.66 25.24 6.18
C PRO A 240 21.18 26.24 7.21
N HIS A 241 22.16 25.82 7.99
CA HIS A 241 22.78 26.67 8.99
C HIS A 241 23.27 27.92 8.26
N ARG A 242 22.60 29.07 8.50
CA ARG A 242 23.26 30.36 8.35
C ARG A 242 24.46 30.29 9.28
N SER A 243 25.64 30.16 8.70
CA SER A 243 26.90 30.13 9.43
C SER A 243 26.94 31.35 10.36
N PRO A 244 27.26 31.19 11.66
CA PRO A 244 27.57 32.34 12.50
C PRO A 244 28.87 32.93 11.96
N THR A 245 28.80 34.14 11.41
CA THR A 245 29.99 34.93 11.14
C THR A 245 30.59 35.34 12.48
N SER A 246 31.72 34.75 12.83
CA SER A 246 32.52 35.16 13.99
C SER A 246 33.05 36.58 13.76
N PRO A 247 33.08 37.44 14.80
CA PRO A 247 33.58 38.80 14.66
C PRO A 247 35.11 38.79 14.76
N THR A 248 35.78 39.37 13.78
CA THR A 248 37.16 39.84 13.95
C THR A 248 37.23 41.26 13.42
N SER A 249 37.35 42.18 14.37
CA SER A 249 37.74 43.58 14.23
C SER A 249 39.18 43.64 13.66
N LEU A 250 39.70 44.64 12.95
CA LEU A 250 39.36 46.02 12.62
C LEU A 250 40.03 46.34 11.27
N GLY A 251 39.46 47.29 10.52
CA GLY A 251 40.23 48.13 9.61
C GLY A 251 39.98 47.91 8.12
N ALA A 252 38.96 48.59 7.58
CA ALA A 252 39.07 49.40 6.37
C ALA A 252 37.67 49.91 6.01
N ALA A 253 37.40 51.17 6.35
CA ALA A 253 36.38 51.96 5.70
C ALA A 253 36.61 51.90 4.17
N GLY A 254 35.58 51.56 3.39
CA GLY A 254 35.66 51.71 1.93
C GLY A 254 35.03 50.63 1.05
N VAL A 255 34.03 49.86 1.48
CA VAL A 255 33.28 49.00 0.53
C VAL A 255 31.77 48.91 0.82
N GLU A 256 31.20 49.89 1.54
CA GLU A 256 29.73 50.02 1.66
C GLU A 256 29.11 50.94 0.58
N GLU A 257 29.93 51.49 -0.33
CA GLU A 257 29.49 52.42 -1.38
C GLU A 257 29.30 51.76 -2.76
N VAL A 258 29.66 50.47 -2.93
CA VAL A 258 29.62 49.81 -4.26
C VAL A 258 28.36 48.96 -4.46
N ARG A 259 27.66 48.56 -3.40
CA ARG A 259 26.42 47.75 -3.51
C ARG A 259 25.14 48.57 -3.68
N ALA A 260 25.13 49.83 -3.26
CA ALA A 260 24.01 50.75 -3.44
C ALA A 260 23.90 51.35 -4.87
N LYS A 261 24.89 51.10 -5.73
CA LYS A 261 24.96 51.68 -7.09
C LYS A 261 24.49 50.74 -8.22
N VAL A 262 24.19 49.48 -7.94
CA VAL A 262 23.82 48.48 -8.98
C VAL A 262 22.30 48.26 -9.11
N THR A 263 21.50 48.65 -8.11
CA THR A 263 20.02 48.50 -8.15
C THR A 263 19.30 49.72 -8.78
N LYS A 264 20.04 50.71 -9.27
CA LYS A 264 19.47 51.89 -9.97
C LYS A 264 19.74 51.91 -11.49
N MET A 265 20.32 50.85 -12.05
CA MET A 265 20.70 50.79 -13.47
C MET A 265 19.83 49.86 -14.34
N PHE A 266 18.81 49.21 -13.80
CA PHE A 266 17.92 48.32 -14.59
C PHE A 266 16.50 48.84 -14.83
N ASN A 267 16.22 50.10 -14.47
CA ASN A 267 14.96 50.78 -14.82
C ASN A 267 15.24 52.06 -15.63
N ALA A 268 15.81 51.89 -16.83
CA ALA A 268 15.83 52.91 -17.86
C ALA A 268 15.85 52.25 -19.24
N ALA A 269 14.66 52.01 -19.80
CA ALA A 269 14.51 51.64 -21.20
C ALA A 269 14.88 52.85 -22.08
N PRO A 270 15.80 52.70 -23.05
CA PRO A 270 16.11 53.79 -23.97
C PRO A 270 15.04 53.91 -25.07
N LYS A 271 14.54 55.13 -25.26
CA LYS A 271 13.71 55.53 -26.41
C LYS A 271 14.55 55.53 -27.70
N PRO A 272 14.02 55.06 -28.83
CA PRO A 272 14.63 55.28 -30.13
C PRO A 272 14.28 56.67 -30.67
N ALA A 273 15.25 57.36 -31.26
CA ALA A 273 15.05 58.59 -32.01
C ALA A 273 15.23 58.32 -33.51
N GLY A 274 14.18 58.66 -34.28
CA GLY A 274 14.28 59.03 -35.69
C GLY A 274 13.95 57.95 -36.72
N LEU A 275 12.72 57.95 -37.25
CA LEU A 275 12.43 58.19 -38.67
C LEU A 275 10.91 58.30 -38.92
N SER A 276 10.50 59.51 -39.33
CA SER A 276 9.48 59.88 -40.32
C SER A 276 8.10 59.19 -40.39
N SER A 277 7.07 60.01 -40.16
CA SER A 277 5.95 60.33 -41.07
C SER A 277 4.79 59.33 -41.31
N LEU A 278 3.60 59.93 -41.41
CA LEU A 278 2.29 59.42 -41.85
C LEU A 278 1.54 58.59 -40.79
N GLY A 279 0.59 59.13 -40.02
CA GLY A 279 -0.22 60.32 -40.28
C GLY A 279 -1.24 60.05 -41.39
N ASP A 280 -2.42 59.63 -40.95
CA ASP A 280 -3.67 59.46 -41.69
C ASP A 280 -3.75 58.31 -42.68
N ILE A 281 -4.84 57.53 -42.59
CA ILE A 281 -5.77 57.18 -43.69
C ILE A 281 -6.68 56.00 -43.25
N PHE A 282 -7.99 56.28 -43.18
CA PHE A 282 -9.17 55.40 -42.94
C PHE A 282 -9.34 54.82 -41.52
N ARG A 283 -10.29 55.26 -40.67
CA ARG A 283 -11.69 55.70 -40.84
C ARG A 283 -12.61 54.64 -41.46
N LYS A 284 -13.59 54.24 -40.64
CA LYS A 284 -14.95 53.70 -40.92
C LYS A 284 -15.12 52.20 -41.19
N ASN A 285 -15.94 51.60 -40.30
CA ASN A 285 -17.22 50.89 -40.55
C ASN A 285 -17.24 49.91 -41.74
N LYS A 286 -17.73 48.68 -41.62
CA LYS A 286 -19.08 48.31 -41.13
C LYS A 286 -19.25 46.79 -41.30
N GLN A 287 -20.14 46.21 -40.49
CA GLN A 287 -20.78 44.88 -40.58
C GLN A 287 -19.96 43.69 -40.10
#